data_AF-A0A5E7EW36-F1
#
_entry.id   AF-A0A5E7EW36-F1
#
_cell.length_a   1.000
_cell.length_b   1.000
_cell.length_c   1.000
_cell.angle_alpha   90.00
_cell.angle_beta   90.00
_cell.angle_gamma   90.00
#
_symmetry.space_group_name_H-M   'P 1'
#
loop_
_entity.id
_entity.type
_entity.pdbx_description
1 polymer ?
#
loop_
_entity_poly.entity_id
_entity_poly.type
_entity_poly.pdbx_seq_one_letter_code
_entity_poly.pdbx_strand_id
1 'polypeptide(L)'
;MKREATPTYKLIGAAITTLGTVIDEELAGANPKQLSFARMNQIAETICLILGEDEVKPKVLKGFNKGLADLERLAVENPELRSEVTSGAHKVMISMFKVAIVVARERMRVEVRRISPLANRNELKEPAIARARVIAQEMWALDVRQEIRSSSMADKVYRRLADEGMADLLPGSAERVKEWIKPVAPDYARKGGRSKIPRP
;
A
#
# COMPACT_ATOMS: atom_id res chain seq x y z
N MET A 1 12.15 -1.72 -0.58
CA MET A 1 10.69 -1.91 -0.73
C MET A 1 10.29 -2.02 -2.21
N LYS A 2 9.57 -3.07 -2.61
CA LYS A 2 9.08 -3.24 -4.00
C LYS A 2 7.85 -2.36 -4.28
N ARG A 3 7.62 -2.00 -5.55
CA ARG A 3 6.43 -1.22 -5.97
C ARG A 3 5.12 -1.90 -5.59
N GLU A 4 5.10 -3.23 -5.51
CA GLU A 4 3.89 -3.98 -5.17
C GLU A 4 3.38 -3.71 -3.74
N ALA A 5 4.23 -3.15 -2.88
CA ALA A 5 3.89 -2.90 -1.48
C ALA A 5 3.14 -1.57 -1.27
N THR A 6 3.04 -0.69 -2.27
CA THR A 6 2.41 0.62 -2.06
C THR A 6 0.88 0.54 -1.99
N PRO A 7 0.22 1.43 -1.24
CA PRO A 7 -1.24 1.49 -1.20
C PRO A 7 -1.87 1.63 -2.59
N THR A 8 -1.30 2.49 -3.45
CA THR A 8 -1.78 2.64 -4.83
C THR A 8 -1.65 1.33 -5.61
N TYR A 9 -0.53 0.61 -5.53
CA TYR A 9 -0.42 -0.69 -6.22
C TYR A 9 -1.40 -1.73 -5.68
N LYS A 10 -1.63 -1.78 -4.36
CA LYS A 10 -2.62 -2.70 -3.78
C LYS A 10 -4.04 -2.41 -4.25
N LEU A 11 -4.37 -1.14 -4.48
CA LEU A 11 -5.69 -0.71 -4.92
C LEU A 11 -5.94 -0.96 -6.41
N ILE A 12 -4.93 -0.68 -7.26
CA ILE A 12 -5.12 -0.64 -8.73
C ILE A 12 -4.05 -1.39 -9.54
N GLY A 13 -3.10 -2.07 -8.89
CA GLY A 13 -1.93 -2.67 -9.56
C GLY A 13 -2.28 -3.79 -10.55
N ALA A 14 -3.24 -4.65 -10.22
CA ALA A 14 -3.74 -5.65 -11.15
C ALA A 14 -4.36 -5.00 -12.40
N ALA A 15 -5.11 -3.92 -12.20
CA ALA A 15 -5.78 -3.20 -13.27
C ALA A 15 -4.79 -2.45 -14.19
N ILE A 16 -3.74 -1.83 -13.61
CA ILE A 16 -2.63 -1.24 -14.36
C ILE A 16 -1.87 -2.30 -15.17
N THR A 17 -1.66 -3.49 -14.60
CA THR A 17 -0.93 -4.56 -15.29
C THR A 17 -1.71 -5.04 -16.51
N THR A 18 -3.01 -5.33 -16.33
CA THR A 18 -3.91 -5.69 -17.44
C THR A 18 -3.97 -4.60 -18.51
N LEU A 19 -4.06 -3.33 -18.10
CA LEU A 19 -4.02 -2.19 -19.02
C LEU A 19 -2.70 -2.08 -19.79
N GLY A 20 -1.58 -2.31 -19.11
CA GLY A 20 -0.26 -2.34 -19.73
C GLY A 20 -0.18 -3.39 -20.82
N THR A 21 -0.61 -4.62 -20.53
CA THR A 21 -0.64 -5.71 -21.52
C THR A 21 -1.48 -5.36 -22.74
N VAL A 22 -2.69 -4.80 -22.55
CA VAL A 22 -3.55 -4.38 -23.66
C VAL A 22 -2.86 -3.32 -24.53
N ILE A 23 -2.18 -2.35 -23.93
CA ILE A 23 -1.48 -1.30 -24.70
C ILE A 23 -0.26 -1.87 -25.42
N ASP A 24 0.49 -2.77 -24.79
CA ASP A 24 1.70 -3.37 -25.37
C ASP A 24 1.36 -4.29 -26.55
N GLU A 25 0.27 -5.06 -26.45
CA GLU A 25 -0.27 -5.87 -27.55
C GLU A 25 -0.70 -5.01 -28.75
N GLU A 26 -1.32 -3.85 -28.49
CA GLU A 26 -1.73 -2.89 -29.51
C GLU A 26 -0.53 -2.21 -30.19
N LEU A 27 0.51 -1.85 -29.41
CA LEU A 27 1.74 -1.26 -29.92
C LEU A 27 2.60 -2.24 -30.73
N ALA A 28 2.53 -3.54 -30.40
CA ALA A 28 3.27 -4.59 -31.10
C ALA A 28 2.69 -4.92 -32.49
N GLY A 29 1.54 -4.36 -32.88
CA GLY A 29 0.96 -4.52 -34.21
C GLY A 29 0.48 -5.94 -34.53
N ALA A 30 0.38 -6.84 -33.54
CA ALA A 30 0.19 -8.27 -33.79
C ALA A 30 -1.22 -8.63 -34.26
N ASN A 31 -2.25 -7.90 -33.81
CA ASN A 31 -3.59 -7.80 -34.43
C ASN A 31 -4.42 -6.89 -33.51
N PRO A 32 -4.52 -5.58 -33.74
CA PRO A 32 -5.25 -4.69 -32.84
C PRO A 32 -6.74 -4.99 -33.01
N LYS A 33 -7.30 -5.84 -32.14
CA LYS A 33 -8.74 -5.99 -32.06
C LYS A 33 -9.25 -4.66 -31.52
N GLN A 34 -9.73 -3.81 -32.43
CA GLN A 34 -10.40 -2.55 -32.07
C GLN A 34 -11.29 -2.82 -30.86
N LEU A 35 -10.99 -2.13 -29.77
CA LEU A 35 -11.76 -2.27 -28.54
C LEU A 35 -13.22 -1.97 -28.86
N SER A 36 -14.13 -2.85 -28.47
CA SER A 36 -15.55 -2.54 -28.55
C SER A 36 -15.90 -1.43 -27.56
N PHE A 37 -16.98 -0.68 -27.81
CA PHE A 37 -17.46 0.34 -26.86
C PHE A 37 -17.75 -0.25 -25.48
N ALA A 38 -18.31 -1.45 -25.40
CA ALA A 38 -18.49 -2.18 -24.15
C ALA A 38 -17.17 -2.42 -23.41
N ARG A 39 -16.10 -2.79 -24.14
CA ARG A 39 -14.78 -2.97 -23.55
C ARG A 39 -14.16 -1.63 -23.13
N MET A 40 -14.34 -0.57 -23.92
CA MET A 40 -13.88 0.77 -23.55
C MET A 40 -14.56 1.26 -22.25
N ASN A 41 -15.86 1.03 -22.07
CA ASN A 41 -16.58 1.36 -20.82
C ASN A 41 -15.99 0.64 -19.61
N GLN A 42 -15.79 -0.69 -19.68
CA GLN A 42 -15.18 -1.46 -18.59
C GLN A 42 -13.79 -0.93 -18.20
N ILE A 43 -13.02 -0.50 -19.19
CA ILE A 43 -11.67 0.00 -18.93
C ILE A 43 -11.71 1.43 -18.37
N ALA A 44 -12.67 2.27 -18.77
CA ALA A 44 -12.83 3.61 -18.23
C ALA A 44 -13.14 3.62 -16.72
N GLU A 45 -13.92 2.66 -16.24
CA GLU A 45 -14.14 2.43 -14.81
C GLU A 45 -12.82 2.24 -14.06
N THR A 46 -11.89 1.51 -14.67
CA THR A 46 -10.54 1.31 -14.13
C THR A 46 -9.73 2.60 -14.08
N ILE A 47 -9.76 3.44 -15.14
CA ILE A 47 -9.06 4.74 -15.14
C ILE A 47 -9.53 5.61 -13.98
N CYS A 48 -10.83 5.65 -13.70
CA CYS A 48 -11.36 6.53 -12.68
C CYS A 48 -10.92 6.13 -11.27
N LEU A 49 -10.54 4.87 -11.04
CA LEU A 49 -9.85 4.47 -9.81
C LEU A 49 -8.45 5.08 -9.69
N ILE A 50 -7.80 5.38 -10.83
CA ILE A 50 -6.46 5.95 -10.89
C ILE A 50 -6.45 7.47 -10.70
N LEU A 51 -7.43 8.19 -11.28
CA LEU A 51 -7.29 9.63 -11.51
C LEU A 51 -7.69 10.57 -10.35
N GLY A 52 -8.55 10.20 -9.40
CA GLY A 52 -8.99 11.23 -8.42
C GLY A 52 -9.84 10.76 -7.25
N GLU A 53 -10.28 11.72 -6.45
CA GLU A 53 -11.06 11.57 -5.21
C GLU A 53 -12.51 11.11 -5.48
N ASP A 54 -13.12 10.47 -4.49
CA ASP A 54 -14.40 9.76 -4.62
C ASP A 54 -15.57 10.63 -5.09
N GLU A 55 -15.55 11.94 -4.85
CA GLU A 55 -16.63 12.85 -5.25
C GLU A 55 -16.62 13.20 -6.75
N VAL A 56 -15.46 13.16 -7.40
CA VAL A 56 -15.31 13.55 -8.82
C VAL A 56 -15.52 12.36 -9.75
N LYS A 57 -15.21 11.14 -9.28
CA LYS A 57 -15.30 9.89 -10.07
C LYS A 57 -16.67 9.68 -10.72
N PRO A 58 -17.82 9.79 -10.01
CA PRO A 58 -19.11 9.48 -10.61
C PRO A 58 -19.48 10.45 -11.73
N LYS A 59 -19.09 11.73 -11.60
CA LYS A 59 -19.35 12.76 -12.61
C LYS A 59 -18.52 12.53 -13.87
N VAL A 60 -17.23 12.23 -13.70
CA VAL A 60 -16.33 11.92 -14.82
C VAL A 60 -16.76 10.65 -15.54
N LEU A 61 -17.06 9.57 -14.80
CA LEU A 61 -17.57 8.33 -15.39
C LEU A 61 -18.89 8.52 -16.14
N LYS A 62 -19.83 9.27 -15.56
CA LYS A 62 -21.11 9.56 -16.21
C LYS A 62 -20.91 10.32 -17.52
N GLY A 63 -20.06 11.34 -17.53
CA GLY A 63 -19.75 12.11 -18.74
C GLY A 63 -19.06 11.25 -19.80
N PHE A 64 -18.10 10.43 -19.37
CA PHE A 64 -17.36 9.53 -20.25
C PHE A 64 -18.27 8.45 -20.88
N ASN A 65 -19.06 7.74 -20.07
CA ASN A 65 -19.97 6.70 -20.54
C ASN A 65 -21.03 7.28 -21.49
N LYS A 66 -21.53 8.49 -21.21
CA LYS A 66 -22.43 9.20 -22.12
C LYS A 66 -21.75 9.49 -23.46
N GLY A 67 -20.52 9.99 -23.45
CA GLY A 67 -19.75 10.23 -24.67
C GLY A 67 -19.53 8.97 -25.51
N LEU A 68 -19.19 7.83 -24.89
CA LEU A 68 -19.08 6.56 -25.61
C LEU A 68 -20.42 6.08 -26.16
N ALA A 69 -21.52 6.25 -25.42
CA ALA A 69 -22.85 5.90 -25.91
C ALA A 69 -23.28 6.77 -27.11
N ASP A 70 -22.93 8.06 -27.09
CA ASP A 70 -23.18 8.97 -28.22
C ASP A 70 -22.38 8.55 -29.47
N LEU A 71 -21.12 8.13 -29.29
CA LEU A 71 -20.28 7.61 -30.39
C LEU A 71 -20.77 6.25 -30.92
N GLU A 72 -21.20 5.36 -30.02
CA GLU A 72 -21.78 4.06 -30.40
C GLU A 72 -23.07 4.25 -31.19
N ARG A 73 -23.96 5.14 -30.74
CA ARG A 73 -25.17 5.50 -31.49
C ARG A 73 -24.83 6.02 -32.88
N LEU A 74 -23.88 6.96 -32.98
CA LEU A 74 -23.47 7.53 -34.27
C LEU A 74 -22.92 6.47 -35.23
N ALA A 75 -22.16 5.49 -34.71
CA ALA A 75 -21.64 4.37 -35.48
C ALA A 75 -22.71 3.36 -35.92
N VAL A 76 -23.83 3.25 -35.19
CA VAL A 76 -24.98 2.41 -35.57
C VAL A 76 -25.87 3.11 -36.60
N GLU A 77 -26.12 4.41 -36.40
CA GLU A 77 -26.95 5.23 -37.29
C GLU A 77 -26.28 5.50 -38.65
N ASN A 78 -24.94 5.48 -38.70
CA ASN A 78 -24.14 5.76 -39.89
C ASN A 78 -23.12 4.62 -40.12
N PRO A 79 -23.54 3.46 -40.65
CA PRO A 79 -22.69 2.28 -40.80
C PRO A 79 -21.41 2.52 -41.62
N GLU A 80 -21.44 3.45 -42.57
CA GLU A 80 -20.31 3.88 -43.37
C GLU A 80 -19.22 4.57 -42.56
N LEU A 81 -19.58 5.28 -41.48
CA LEU A 81 -18.65 5.96 -40.57
C LEU A 81 -18.19 5.07 -39.40
N ARG A 82 -18.80 3.90 -39.22
CA ARG A 82 -18.59 3.02 -38.05
C ARG A 82 -17.11 2.74 -37.79
N SER A 83 -16.35 2.41 -38.83
CA SER A 83 -14.93 2.09 -38.71
C SER A 83 -14.10 3.28 -38.21
N GLU A 84 -14.37 4.47 -38.74
CA GLU A 84 -13.65 5.71 -38.43
C GLU A 84 -13.97 6.19 -37.02
N VAL A 85 -15.26 6.15 -36.65
CA VAL A 85 -15.74 6.51 -35.30
C VAL A 85 -15.16 5.57 -34.25
N THR A 86 -15.21 4.25 -34.51
CA THR A 86 -14.64 3.25 -33.59
C THR A 86 -13.12 3.40 -33.48
N SER A 87 -12.42 3.65 -34.61
CA SER A 87 -10.97 3.89 -34.61
C SER A 87 -10.58 5.14 -33.84
N GLY A 88 -11.33 6.24 -34.03
CA GLY A 88 -11.12 7.50 -33.31
C GLY A 88 -11.31 7.33 -31.80
N ALA A 89 -12.44 6.72 -31.39
CA ALA A 89 -12.73 6.43 -29.99
C ALA A 89 -11.63 5.56 -29.35
N HIS A 90 -11.19 4.52 -30.07
CA HIS A 90 -10.13 3.62 -29.64
C HIS A 90 -8.79 4.36 -29.42
N LYS A 91 -8.37 5.21 -30.36
CA LYS A 91 -7.12 6.00 -30.25
C LYS A 91 -7.14 6.97 -29.07
N VAL A 92 -8.27 7.64 -28.85
CA VAL A 92 -8.46 8.54 -27.70
C VAL A 92 -8.35 7.73 -26.40
N MET A 93 -9.00 6.57 -26.34
CA MET A 93 -8.97 5.70 -25.17
C MET A 93 -7.57 5.20 -24.83
N ILE A 94 -6.82 4.71 -25.82
CA ILE A 94 -5.41 4.31 -25.60
C ILE A 94 -4.59 5.48 -25.08
N SER A 95 -4.77 6.68 -25.64
CA SER A 95 -4.03 7.87 -25.20
C SER A 95 -4.36 8.25 -23.75
N MET A 96 -5.64 8.20 -23.38
CA MET A 96 -6.08 8.41 -22.00
C MET A 96 -5.48 7.36 -21.05
N PHE A 97 -5.42 6.08 -21.44
CA PHE A 97 -4.79 5.05 -20.63
C PHE A 97 -3.31 5.30 -20.41
N LYS A 98 -2.57 5.70 -21.45
CA LYS A 98 -1.15 6.04 -21.33
C LYS A 98 -0.94 7.15 -20.31
N VAL A 99 -1.76 8.20 -20.34
CA VAL A 99 -1.70 9.29 -19.35
C VAL A 99 -2.02 8.76 -17.95
N ALA A 100 -3.08 7.96 -17.80
CA ALA A 100 -3.46 7.39 -16.51
C ALA A 100 -2.35 6.51 -15.91
N ILE A 101 -1.70 5.66 -16.72
CA ILE A 101 -0.56 4.83 -16.29
C ILE A 101 0.62 5.70 -15.85
N VAL A 102 0.95 6.76 -16.59
CA VAL A 102 2.03 7.69 -16.21
C VAL A 102 1.73 8.34 -14.86
N VAL A 103 0.50 8.83 -14.67
CA VAL A 103 0.06 9.42 -13.39
C VAL A 103 0.13 8.40 -12.25
N ALA A 104 -0.35 7.17 -12.48
CA ALA A 104 -0.31 6.09 -11.48
C ALA A 104 1.12 5.76 -11.06
N ARG A 105 2.02 5.63 -12.06
CA ARG A 105 3.44 5.33 -11.84
C ARG A 105 4.12 6.42 -11.02
N GLU A 106 3.83 7.69 -11.31
CA GLU A 106 4.43 8.78 -10.55
C GLU A 106 3.88 8.85 -9.12
N ARG A 107 2.58 8.63 -8.90
CA ARG A 107 2.01 8.51 -7.55
C ARG A 107 2.67 7.38 -6.76
N MET A 108 2.78 6.18 -7.35
CA MET A 108 3.49 5.06 -6.72
C MET A 108 4.95 5.39 -6.43
N ARG A 109 5.66 6.11 -7.31
CA ARG A 109 7.04 6.53 -7.09
C ARG A 109 7.16 7.47 -5.88
N VAL A 110 6.26 8.43 -5.76
CA VAL A 110 6.20 9.35 -4.61
C VAL A 110 5.91 8.58 -3.32
N GLU A 111 4.97 7.64 -3.33
CA GLU A 111 4.67 6.78 -2.18
C GLU A 111 5.89 5.95 -1.76
N VAL A 112 6.56 5.27 -2.71
CA VAL A 112 7.79 4.53 -2.42
C VAL A 112 8.83 5.45 -1.78
N ARG A 113 9.04 6.65 -2.31
CA ARG A 113 10.00 7.62 -1.74
C ARG A 113 9.64 8.04 -0.31
N ARG A 114 8.34 8.19 -0.01
CA ARG A 114 7.88 8.55 1.35
C ARG A 114 8.00 7.39 2.34
N ILE A 115 7.68 6.17 1.91
CA ILE A 115 7.61 5.01 2.80
C ILE A 115 8.97 4.31 2.94
N SER A 116 9.83 4.34 1.91
CA SER A 116 11.09 3.59 1.90
C SER A 116 12.04 3.95 3.06
N PRO A 117 12.21 5.22 3.49
CA PRO A 117 13.05 5.53 4.63
C PRO A 117 12.54 4.90 5.95
N LEU A 118 11.21 4.84 6.12
CA LEU A 118 10.58 4.23 7.30
C LEU A 118 10.67 2.70 7.23
N ALA A 119 10.39 2.12 6.07
CA ALA A 119 10.51 0.68 5.85
C ALA A 119 11.94 0.19 6.10
N ASN A 120 12.94 0.87 5.55
CA ASN A 120 14.35 0.51 5.74
C ASN A 120 14.75 0.63 7.23
N ARG A 121 14.29 1.67 7.94
CA ARG A 121 14.56 1.81 9.38
C ARG A 121 13.87 0.74 10.24
N ASN A 122 12.71 0.25 9.82
CA ASN A 122 12.02 -0.83 10.52
C ASN A 122 12.68 -2.19 10.22
N GLU A 123 13.05 -2.47 8.97
CA GLU A 123 13.77 -3.68 8.57
C GLU A 123 15.10 -3.82 9.34
N LEU A 124 15.85 -2.72 9.51
CA LEU A 124 17.10 -2.74 10.30
C LEU A 124 16.87 -3.02 11.79
N LYS A 125 15.70 -2.67 12.33
CA LYS A 125 15.36 -2.89 13.76
C LYS A 125 14.75 -4.25 14.03
N GLU A 126 14.21 -4.92 13.02
CA GLU A 126 13.50 -6.18 13.19
C GLU A 126 14.35 -7.28 13.85
N PRO A 127 15.65 -7.45 13.52
CA PRO A 127 16.51 -8.40 14.23
C PRO A 127 16.63 -8.08 15.73
N ALA A 128 16.78 -6.80 16.08
CA ALA A 128 16.85 -6.36 17.48
C ALA A 128 15.51 -6.54 18.20
N ILE A 129 14.37 -6.30 17.54
CA ILE A 129 13.03 -6.55 18.07
C ILE A 129 12.80 -8.04 18.33
N ALA A 130 13.16 -8.89 17.37
CA ALA A 130 13.03 -10.34 17.51
C ALA A 130 13.90 -10.85 18.67
N ARG A 131 15.16 -10.39 18.74
CA ARG A 131 16.08 -10.75 19.83
C ARG A 131 15.59 -10.25 21.19
N ALA A 132 15.07 -9.03 21.26
CA ALA A 132 14.48 -8.45 22.47
C ALA A 132 13.38 -9.35 23.05
N ARG A 133 12.51 -9.89 22.19
CA ARG A 133 11.42 -10.78 22.59
C ARG A 133 11.92 -12.10 23.15
N VAL A 134 12.94 -12.70 22.52
CA VAL A 134 13.56 -13.94 23.01
C VAL A 134 14.17 -13.72 24.40
N ILE A 135 14.97 -12.68 24.58
CA ILE A 135 15.58 -12.35 25.88
C ILE A 135 14.50 -12.13 26.94
N ALA A 136 13.44 -11.38 26.60
CA ALA A 136 12.35 -11.11 27.54
C ALA A 136 11.62 -12.39 27.95
N GLN A 137 11.36 -13.30 27.01
CA GLN A 137 10.74 -14.60 27.30
C GLN A 137 11.61 -15.45 28.22
N GLU A 138 12.92 -15.55 27.93
CA GLU A 138 13.88 -16.28 28.76
C GLU A 138 13.92 -15.71 30.19
N MET A 139 13.98 -14.38 30.33
CA MET A 139 14.04 -13.73 31.64
C MET A 139 12.74 -13.85 32.43
N TRP A 140 11.57 -13.77 31.78
CA TRP A 140 10.28 -13.98 32.46
C TRP A 140 10.04 -15.43 32.83
N ALA A 141 10.55 -16.40 32.05
CA ALA A 141 10.47 -17.81 32.41
C ALA A 141 11.25 -18.12 33.69
N LEU A 142 12.33 -17.38 33.95
CA LEU A 142 13.12 -17.48 35.18
C LEU A 142 12.54 -16.67 36.36
N ASP A 143 11.55 -15.81 36.12
CA ASP A 143 10.86 -15.02 37.14
C ASP A 143 9.76 -15.82 37.87
N VAL A 144 10.19 -16.83 38.62
CA VAL A 144 9.29 -17.76 39.35
C VAL A 144 8.40 -17.00 40.35
N ARG A 145 8.88 -15.88 40.90
CA ARG A 145 8.15 -15.04 41.87
C ARG A 145 7.22 -14.03 41.20
N GLN A 146 7.25 -13.90 39.88
CA GLN A 146 6.41 -12.99 39.09
C GLN A 146 6.55 -11.52 39.51
N GLU A 147 7.77 -11.11 39.85
CA GLU A 147 8.08 -9.77 40.37
C GLU A 147 8.45 -8.79 39.25
N ILE A 148 8.95 -9.29 38.12
CA ILE A 148 9.53 -8.47 37.05
C ILE A 148 8.41 -7.91 36.14
N ARG A 149 8.08 -6.64 36.36
CA ARG A 149 7.13 -5.90 35.51
C ARG A 149 7.75 -5.50 34.17
N SER A 150 6.90 -5.17 33.20
CA SER A 150 7.31 -4.81 31.84
C SER A 150 8.33 -3.66 31.75
N SER A 151 8.27 -2.67 32.66
CA SER A 151 9.25 -1.57 32.66
C SER A 151 10.64 -2.07 33.08
N SER A 152 10.74 -2.81 34.18
CA SER A 152 12.02 -3.39 34.65
C SER A 152 12.57 -4.44 33.68
N MET A 153 11.70 -5.20 33.00
CA MET A 153 12.12 -6.11 31.95
C MET A 153 12.71 -5.35 30.77
N ALA A 154 12.10 -4.24 30.35
CA ALA A 154 12.61 -3.42 29.26
C ALA A 154 14.03 -2.88 29.53
N ASP A 155 14.33 -2.45 30.76
CA ASP A 155 15.68 -2.03 31.15
C ASP A 155 16.71 -3.17 31.05
N LYS A 156 16.35 -4.36 31.53
CA LYS A 156 17.21 -5.55 31.48
C LYS A 156 17.48 -5.97 30.03
N VAL A 157 16.45 -6.03 29.21
CA VAL A 157 16.54 -6.36 27.78
C VAL A 157 17.36 -5.32 27.03
N TYR A 158 17.17 -4.03 27.33
CA TYR A 158 17.93 -2.94 26.71
C TYR A 158 19.44 -3.09 26.93
N ARG A 159 19.86 -3.31 28.18
CA ARG A 159 21.28 -3.53 28.51
C ARG A 159 21.81 -4.79 27.84
N ARG A 160 21.04 -5.88 27.88
CA ARG A 160 21.46 -7.15 27.28
C ARG A 160 21.67 -7.05 25.77
N LEU A 161 20.81 -6.33 25.05
CA LEU A 161 20.97 -6.08 23.62
C LEU A 161 22.19 -5.21 23.31
N ALA A 162 22.50 -4.23 24.16
CA ALA A 162 23.72 -3.43 24.03
C ALA A 162 24.97 -4.31 24.22
N ASP A 163 24.97 -5.19 25.23
CA ASP A 163 26.05 -6.14 25.49
C ASP A 163 26.23 -7.15 24.36
N GLU A 164 25.15 -7.50 23.64
CA GLU A 164 25.17 -8.35 22.44
C GLU A 164 25.59 -7.61 21.15
N GLY A 165 26.05 -6.35 21.26
CA GLY A 165 26.56 -5.56 20.14
C GLY A 165 25.47 -4.91 19.28
N MET A 166 24.21 -4.89 19.72
CA MET A 166 23.09 -4.29 18.96
C MET A 166 22.82 -2.82 19.36
N ALA A 167 23.77 -2.15 20.00
CA ALA A 167 23.60 -0.79 20.53
C ALA A 167 23.13 0.22 19.47
N ASP A 168 23.62 0.12 18.24
CA ASP A 168 23.26 1.01 17.13
C ASP A 168 21.81 0.84 16.64
N LEU A 169 21.18 -0.30 16.97
CA LEU A 169 19.81 -0.63 16.59
C LEU A 169 18.81 -0.30 17.71
N LEU A 170 19.31 0.01 18.91
CA LEU A 170 18.47 0.31 20.06
C LEU A 170 17.72 1.64 19.89
N PRO A 171 16.51 1.73 20.43
CA PRO A 171 15.85 3.02 20.54
C PRO A 171 16.60 3.87 21.58
N GLY A 172 16.54 5.20 21.51
CA GLY A 172 17.26 6.05 22.48
C GLY A 172 16.85 5.90 23.97
N SER A 173 15.90 5.04 24.32
CA SER A 173 15.52 4.75 25.70
C SER A 173 14.90 3.34 25.86
N ALA A 174 15.07 2.75 27.05
CA ALA A 174 14.50 1.45 27.41
C ALA A 174 12.96 1.43 27.38
N GLU A 175 12.30 2.55 27.64
CA GLU A 175 10.85 2.70 27.58
C GLU A 175 10.28 2.33 26.22
N ARG A 176 11.02 2.56 25.13
CA ARG A 176 10.61 2.16 23.78
C ARG A 176 10.78 0.66 23.54
N VAL A 177 11.71 0.00 24.22
CA VAL A 177 11.86 -1.48 24.21
C VAL A 177 10.67 -2.15 24.86
N LYS A 178 9.99 -1.49 25.81
CA LYS A 178 8.75 -2.00 26.41
C LYS A 178 7.69 -2.35 25.36
N GLU A 179 7.53 -1.54 24.32
CA GLU A 179 6.59 -1.83 23.22
C GLU A 179 7.03 -3.03 22.37
N TRP A 180 8.34 -3.29 22.27
CA TRP A 180 8.87 -4.44 21.51
C TRP A 180 8.57 -5.77 22.18
N ILE A 181 8.65 -5.80 23.52
CA ILE A 181 8.47 -7.01 24.33
C ILE A 181 7.03 -7.24 24.80
N LYS A 182 6.16 -6.23 24.70
CA LYS A 182 4.73 -6.30 25.08
C LYS A 182 3.98 -7.51 24.49
N PRO A 183 4.17 -7.91 23.21
CA PRO A 183 3.48 -9.06 22.64
C PRO A 183 3.77 -10.38 23.38
N VAL A 184 4.96 -10.51 23.97
CA VAL A 184 5.39 -11.73 24.68
C VAL A 184 5.32 -11.60 26.20
N ALA A 185 4.86 -10.46 26.71
CA ALA A 185 4.75 -10.21 28.14
C ALA A 185 3.65 -11.08 28.78
N PRO A 186 3.93 -11.77 29.90
CA PRO A 186 2.92 -12.51 30.65
C PRO A 186 1.93 -11.55 31.34
N ASP A 187 0.73 -12.04 31.65
CA ASP A 187 -0.38 -11.20 32.13
C ASP A 187 -0.08 -10.46 33.43
N TYR A 188 0.69 -11.07 34.34
CA TYR A 188 1.13 -10.39 35.57
C TYR A 188 2.01 -9.18 35.23
N ALA A 189 2.92 -9.29 34.26
CA ALA A 189 3.87 -8.23 33.90
C ALA A 189 3.21 -7.05 33.18
N ARG A 190 1.99 -7.24 32.63
CA ARG A 190 1.19 -6.22 31.94
C ARG A 190 0.39 -5.31 32.87
N LYS A 191 0.15 -5.72 34.13
CA LYS A 191 -0.61 -4.91 35.10
C LYS A 191 0.15 -3.61 35.41
N GLY A 192 -0.46 -2.48 35.07
CA GLY A 192 0.12 -1.16 35.32
C GLY A 192 0.22 -0.86 36.82
N GLY A 193 1.43 -0.54 37.28
CA GLY A 193 1.66 -0.10 38.66
C GLY A 193 1.43 1.41 38.81
N ARG A 194 0.17 1.85 38.90
CA ARG A 194 -0.12 3.17 39.46
C ARG A 194 -1.41 3.12 40.26
N SER A 195 -1.30 2.96 41.58
CA SER A 195 -2.33 3.46 42.48
C SER A 195 -2.45 4.97 42.24
N LYS A 196 -3.65 5.46 41.91
CA LYS A 196 -3.93 6.90 41.96
C LYS A 196 -3.72 7.33 43.42
N ILE A 197 -2.73 8.20 43.66
CA ILE A 197 -2.60 8.88 44.96
C ILE A 197 -3.91 9.67 45.14
N PRO A 198 -4.74 9.40 46.17
CA PRO A 198 -5.86 10.27 46.49
C PRO A 198 -5.26 11.61 46.90
N ARG A 199 -5.61 12.70 46.21
CA ARG A 199 -5.26 14.04 46.69
C ARG A 199 -6.13 14.35 47.91
N PRO A 200 -5.55 14.97 48.97
CA PRO A 200 -6.30 15.44 50.13
C PRO A 200 -7.29 16.54 49.74
#